data_AF-A0A0C2MN89-F1
#
_entry.id   AF-A0A0C2MN89-F1
#
_cell.length_a   1.000
_cell.length_b   1.000
_cell.length_c   1.000
_cell.angle_alpha   90.00
_cell.angle_beta   90.00
_cell.angle_gamma   90.00
#
_symmetry.space_group_name_H-M   'P 1'
#
loop_
_entity.id
_entity.type
_entity.pdbx_description
1 polymer ?
#
loop_
_entity_poly.entity_id
_entity_poly.type
_entity_poly.pdbx_seq_one_letter_code
_entity_poly.pdbx_strand_id
1 'polypeptide(L)'
;MVRALILTEPVMNEYLTIPEDKYNFIVDFRENVRVGLDIVFKFVSPEPYLNRALSIMQSYPNEHLQTEPWLFVVSAMLTVTNFQVDFKEVIKFIVTLPPNAPSLLIKTSCEFLRDFIDNADNRKKYSEMPEISLETMYKWLAQVPGPTAKAFLSQREPRRAIFDDPIVDFDCDVNLSLGSISKTLLFFVNSGKGSMILSDA
;
A
#
# COMPACT_ATOMS: atom_id res chain seq x y z
N MET A 1 -23.09 5.54 -2.77
CA MET A 1 -22.89 4.97 -1.42
C MET A 1 -21.59 4.15 -1.44
N VAL A 2 -20.44 4.83 -1.34
CA VAL A 2 -19.10 4.21 -1.30
C VAL A 2 -18.68 4.17 0.16
N ARG A 3 -18.79 2.99 0.78
CA ARG A 3 -18.36 2.72 2.16
C ARG A 3 -17.54 1.44 2.29
N ALA A 4 -17.27 0.74 1.19
CA ALA A 4 -16.80 -0.65 1.28
C ALA A 4 -15.35 -0.79 1.77
N LEU A 5 -14.49 0.21 1.57
CA LEU A 5 -13.06 0.08 1.94
C LEU A 5 -12.44 1.33 2.57
N ILE A 6 -13.23 2.37 2.85
CA ILE A 6 -12.81 3.37 3.83
C ILE A 6 -12.99 2.68 5.17
N LEU A 7 -11.90 2.10 5.69
CA LEU A 7 -11.81 1.84 7.12
C LEU A 7 -12.16 3.18 7.79
N THR A 8 -13.31 3.24 8.44
CA THR A 8 -13.78 4.46 9.09
C THR A 8 -12.70 4.92 10.07
N GLU A 9 -12.57 6.23 10.34
CA GLU A 9 -11.61 6.78 11.33
C GLU A 9 -11.45 5.95 12.62
N PRO A 10 -12.52 5.44 13.25
CA PRO A 10 -12.38 4.57 14.41
C PRO A 10 -11.52 3.33 14.11
N VAL A 11 -11.66 2.69 12.95
CA VAL A 11 -10.91 1.48 12.59
C VAL A 11 -9.42 1.76 12.34
N MET A 12 -9.06 2.97 11.89
CA MET A 12 -7.66 3.37 11.67
C MET A 12 -6.89 3.60 12.99
N ASN A 13 -7.58 4.12 14.02
CA ASN A 13 -7.00 4.35 15.34
C ASN A 13 -7.07 3.10 16.23
N GLU A 14 -8.09 2.26 16.05
CA GLU A 14 -8.27 1.02 16.79
C GLU A 14 -7.39 -0.13 16.30
N TYR A 15 -6.61 0.03 15.22
CA TYR A 15 -5.81 -1.07 14.65
C TYR A 15 -4.89 -1.78 15.67
N LEU A 16 -4.51 -1.10 16.75
CA LEU A 16 -3.70 -1.63 17.86
C LEU A 16 -4.53 -2.21 19.03
N THR A 17 -5.84 -1.98 19.06
CA THR A 17 -6.78 -2.43 20.09
C THR A 17 -7.77 -3.48 19.59
N ILE A 18 -7.65 -3.89 18.32
CA ILE A 18 -8.51 -4.91 17.71
C ILE A 18 -8.21 -6.28 18.36
N PRO A 19 -9.25 -7.02 18.80
CA PRO A 19 -9.12 -8.41 19.22
C PRO A 19 -8.36 -9.27 18.21
N GLU A 20 -7.56 -10.23 18.67
CA GLU A 20 -6.63 -11.02 17.84
C GLU A 20 -7.34 -11.72 16.65
N ASP A 21 -8.56 -12.21 16.85
CA ASP A 21 -9.40 -12.83 15.81
C ASP A 21 -9.74 -11.86 14.66
N LYS A 22 -10.05 -10.61 14.99
CA LYS A 22 -10.33 -9.56 14.01
C LYS A 22 -9.06 -9.03 13.36
N TYR A 23 -7.94 -9.02 14.09
CA TYR A 23 -6.64 -8.61 13.53
C TYR A 23 -6.22 -9.56 12.41
N ASN A 24 -6.35 -10.87 12.62
CA ASN A 24 -6.03 -11.88 11.60
C ASN A 24 -6.86 -11.70 10.34
N PHE A 25 -8.18 -11.45 10.48
CA PHE A 25 -9.04 -11.16 9.32
C PHE A 25 -8.54 -9.99 8.48
N ILE A 26 -8.11 -8.88 9.11
CA ILE A 26 -7.65 -7.70 8.36
C ILE A 26 -6.29 -7.98 7.69
N VAL A 27 -5.40 -8.71 8.36
CA VAL A 27 -4.12 -9.13 7.78
C VAL A 27 -4.36 -10.00 6.54
N ASP A 28 -5.19 -11.04 6.66
CA ASP A 28 -5.54 -11.94 5.56
C ASP A 28 -6.22 -11.19 4.42
N PHE A 29 -7.17 -10.30 4.75
CA PHE A 29 -7.84 -9.47 3.76
C PHE A 29 -6.84 -8.59 2.98
N ARG A 30 -5.94 -7.89 3.69
CA ARG A 30 -4.93 -7.03 3.04
C ARG A 30 -3.97 -7.83 2.18
N GLU A 31 -3.56 -9.01 2.63
CA GLU A 31 -2.69 -9.86 1.83
C GLU A 31 -3.40 -10.36 0.57
N ASN A 32 -4.67 -10.79 0.68
CA ASN A 32 -5.47 -11.17 -0.48
C ASN A 32 -5.65 -10.02 -1.49
N VAL A 33 -5.90 -8.79 -1.01
CA VAL A 33 -5.97 -7.61 -1.88
C VAL A 33 -4.62 -7.34 -2.54
N ARG A 34 -3.51 -7.45 -1.80
CA ARG A 34 -2.16 -7.25 -2.35
C ARG A 34 -1.85 -8.27 -3.45
N VAL A 35 -2.16 -9.55 -3.24
CA VAL A 35 -2.03 -10.60 -4.26
C VAL A 35 -2.88 -10.29 -5.48
N GLY A 36 -4.13 -9.88 -5.29
CA GLY A 36 -5.01 -9.46 -6.38
C GLY A 36 -4.43 -8.28 -7.18
N LEU A 37 -3.87 -7.27 -6.50
CA LEU A 37 -3.21 -6.13 -7.15
C LEU A 37 -1.96 -6.55 -7.94
N ASP A 38 -1.13 -7.44 -7.38
CA ASP A 38 0.06 -7.97 -8.07
C ASP A 38 -0.33 -8.69 -9.38
N ILE A 39 -1.39 -9.50 -9.35
CA ILE A 39 -1.96 -10.14 -10.54
C ILE A 39 -2.42 -9.08 -11.53
N VAL A 40 -3.21 -8.09 -11.11
CA VAL A 40 -3.72 -7.03 -12.00
C VAL A 40 -2.58 -6.25 -12.67
N PHE A 41 -1.54 -5.89 -11.93
CA PHE A 41 -0.41 -5.13 -12.47
C PHE A 41 0.52 -5.93 -13.38
N LYS A 42 0.38 -7.26 -13.44
CA LYS A 42 1.00 -8.07 -14.50
C LYS A 42 0.30 -7.90 -15.85
N PHE A 43 -0.98 -7.53 -15.86
CA PHE A 43 -1.78 -7.37 -17.07
C PHE A 43 -2.04 -5.90 -17.46
N VAL A 44 -1.91 -4.97 -16.51
CA VAL A 44 -2.21 -3.55 -16.70
C VAL A 44 -1.01 -2.71 -16.28
N SER A 45 -0.69 -1.66 -17.04
CA SER A 45 0.36 -0.72 -16.66
C SER A 45 0.07 -0.08 -15.29
N PRO A 46 0.99 -0.14 -14.30
CA PRO A 46 0.79 0.48 -13.00
C PRO A 46 0.94 2.02 -13.01
N GLU A 47 1.55 2.58 -14.06
CA GLU A 47 1.92 4.00 -14.15
C GLU A 47 0.76 4.98 -13.93
N PRO A 48 -0.44 4.80 -14.53
CA PRO A 48 -1.56 5.71 -14.28
C PRO A 48 -2.01 5.73 -12.82
N TYR A 49 -1.90 4.59 -12.12
CA TYR A 49 -2.29 4.46 -10.72
C TYR A 49 -1.26 5.09 -9.80
N LEU A 50 0.04 4.97 -10.12
CA LEU A 50 1.10 5.67 -9.41
C LEU A 50 0.94 7.19 -9.53
N ASN A 51 0.75 7.70 -10.76
CA ASN A 51 0.56 9.13 -11.00
C ASN A 51 -0.64 9.66 -10.22
N ARG A 52 -1.72 8.87 -10.12
CA ARG A 52 -2.88 9.21 -9.30
C ARG A 52 -2.57 9.20 -7.81
N ALA A 53 -1.85 8.20 -7.32
CA ALA A 53 -1.44 8.11 -5.93
C ALA A 53 -0.59 9.33 -5.52
N LEU A 54 0.41 9.69 -6.33
CA LEU A 54 1.26 10.86 -6.12
C LEU A 54 0.44 12.15 -6.08
N SER A 55 -0.48 12.33 -7.03
CA SER A 55 -1.38 13.48 -7.06
C SER A 55 -2.18 13.62 -5.76
N ILE A 56 -2.69 12.51 -5.21
CA ILE A 56 -3.48 12.52 -3.97
C ILE A 56 -2.59 12.78 -2.74
N MET A 57 -1.43 12.12 -2.66
CA MET A 57 -0.46 12.33 -1.57
C MET A 57 0.01 13.78 -1.49
N GLN A 58 0.24 14.41 -2.66
CA GLN A 58 0.67 15.81 -2.74
C GLN A 58 -0.47 16.80 -2.47
N SER A 59 -1.69 16.49 -2.93
CA SER A 59 -2.84 17.39 -2.74
C SER A 59 -3.36 17.37 -1.31
N TYR A 60 -3.24 16.24 -0.61
CA TYR A 60 -3.82 16.01 0.71
C TYR A 60 -2.83 15.36 1.69
N PRO A 61 -1.68 15.99 1.99
CA PRO A 61 -0.62 15.38 2.79
C PRO A 61 -1.03 15.08 4.25
N ASN A 62 -2.03 15.79 4.74
CA ASN A 62 -2.56 15.63 6.10
C ASN A 62 -3.83 14.76 6.16
N GLU A 63 -4.41 14.36 5.01
CA GLU A 63 -5.62 13.54 4.98
C GLU A 63 -5.28 12.07 4.90
N HIS A 64 -4.77 11.53 6.02
CA HIS A 64 -4.25 10.18 6.11
C HIS A 64 -5.23 9.08 5.65
N LEU A 65 -6.54 9.30 5.81
CA LEU A 65 -7.60 8.40 5.32
C LEU A 65 -7.61 8.28 3.79
N GLN A 66 -7.29 9.38 3.11
CA GLN A 66 -7.17 9.37 1.65
C GLN A 66 -5.84 8.78 1.25
N THR A 67 -4.75 9.11 1.96
CA THR A 67 -3.40 8.73 1.57
C THR A 67 -3.09 7.24 1.74
N GLU A 68 -3.48 6.62 2.86
CA GLU A 68 -3.06 5.25 3.19
C GLU A 68 -3.46 4.21 2.13
N PRO A 69 -4.69 4.20 1.60
CA PRO A 69 -5.07 3.24 0.57
C PRO A 69 -4.23 3.37 -0.70
N TRP A 70 -3.87 4.59 -1.09
CA TRP A 70 -3.00 4.81 -2.26
C TRP A 70 -1.58 4.36 -1.99
N LEU A 71 -1.06 4.58 -0.79
CA LEU A 71 0.24 4.05 -0.41
C LEU A 71 0.24 2.52 -0.45
N PHE A 72 -0.81 1.88 0.05
CA PHE A 72 -0.96 0.42 0.00
C PHE A 72 -1.00 -0.12 -1.44
N VAL A 73 -1.73 0.56 -2.34
CA VAL A 73 -1.77 0.22 -3.77
C VAL A 73 -0.39 0.36 -4.41
N VAL A 74 0.34 1.42 -4.10
CA VAL A 74 1.71 1.65 -4.59
C VAL A 74 2.69 0.61 -4.06
N SER A 75 2.53 0.14 -2.82
CA SER A 75 3.34 -0.97 -2.28
C SER A 75 3.19 -2.26 -3.10
N ALA A 76 1.99 -2.55 -3.61
CA ALA A 76 1.78 -3.71 -4.47
C ALA A 76 2.46 -3.58 -5.86
N MET A 77 2.88 -2.38 -6.26
CA MET A 77 3.63 -2.17 -7.51
C MET A 77 5.11 -2.55 -7.38
N LEU A 78 5.67 -2.57 -6.15
CA LEU A 78 7.09 -2.87 -5.92
C LEU A 78 7.47 -4.29 -6.35
N THR A 79 6.53 -5.24 -6.26
CA THR A 79 6.74 -6.65 -6.60
C THR A 79 6.70 -6.90 -8.11
N VAL A 80 6.26 -5.93 -8.91
CA VAL A 80 6.14 -6.07 -10.37
C VAL A 80 7.54 -5.88 -11.00
N THR A 81 8.19 -7.00 -11.33
CA THR A 81 9.59 -7.04 -11.79
C THR A 81 9.90 -6.19 -13.02
N ASN A 82 8.89 -5.97 -13.87
CA ASN A 82 9.05 -5.27 -15.15
C ASN A 82 8.78 -3.77 -15.06
N PHE A 83 8.34 -3.27 -13.90
CA PHE A 83 8.02 -1.87 -13.71
C PHE A 83 9.25 -1.11 -13.20
N GLN A 84 9.93 -0.42 -14.12
CA GLN A 84 11.02 0.50 -13.79
C GLN A 84 10.42 1.86 -13.48
N VAL A 85 9.98 2.04 -12.24
CA VAL A 85 9.50 3.32 -11.76
C VAL A 85 10.41 3.90 -10.71
N ASP A 86 10.55 5.22 -10.77
CA ASP A 86 11.15 6.00 -9.71
C ASP A 86 10.12 6.23 -8.59
N PHE A 87 10.32 5.55 -7.46
CA PHE A 87 9.52 5.75 -6.25
C PHE A 87 10.03 6.90 -5.37
N LYS A 88 10.97 7.73 -5.85
CA LYS A 88 11.55 8.85 -5.09
C LYS A 88 10.50 9.76 -4.45
N GLU A 89 9.47 10.15 -5.18
CA GLU A 89 8.41 11.02 -4.64
C GLU A 89 7.58 10.32 -3.55
N VAL A 90 7.37 9.01 -3.65
CA VAL A 90 6.68 8.22 -2.62
C VAL A 90 7.53 8.12 -1.36
N ILE A 91 8.82 7.85 -1.51
CA ILE A 91 9.77 7.81 -0.39
C ILE A 91 9.85 9.18 0.28
N LYS A 92 9.97 10.25 -0.51
CA LYS A 92 9.98 11.63 -0.03
C LYS A 92 8.74 11.92 0.80
N PHE A 93 7.57 11.53 0.31
CA PHE A 93 6.33 11.66 1.05
C PHE A 93 6.39 10.91 2.39
N ILE A 94 6.77 9.63 2.38
CA ILE A 94 6.84 8.81 3.61
C ILE A 94 7.77 9.42 4.66
N VAL A 95 8.99 9.81 4.28
CA VAL A 95 9.97 10.31 5.25
C VAL A 95 9.60 11.69 5.83
N THR A 96 8.62 12.38 5.22
CA THR A 96 8.03 13.62 5.77
C THR A 96 6.85 13.38 6.71
N LEU A 97 6.33 12.15 6.79
CA LEU A 97 5.25 11.83 7.71
C LEU A 97 5.73 11.94 9.16
N PRO A 98 4.93 12.56 10.06
CA PRO A 98 5.31 12.66 11.44
C PRO A 98 5.19 11.29 12.14
N PRO A 99 6.06 10.94 13.10
CA PRO A 99 6.04 9.62 13.77
C PRO A 99 4.74 9.32 14.54
N ASN A 100 3.93 10.33 14.81
CA ASN A 100 2.61 10.24 15.46
C ASN A 100 1.44 10.22 14.47
N ALA A 101 1.68 10.05 13.16
CA ALA A 101 0.61 9.85 12.18
C ALA A 101 -0.20 8.57 12.49
N PRO A 102 -1.39 8.38 11.88
CA PRO A 102 -2.24 7.24 12.15
C PRO A 102 -1.52 5.90 11.99
N SER A 103 -1.78 5.00 12.92
CA SER A 103 -1.03 3.73 13.06
C SER A 103 -1.01 2.90 11.78
N LEU A 104 -2.13 2.85 11.06
CA LEU A 104 -2.22 2.14 9.78
C LEU A 104 -1.35 2.77 8.69
N LEU A 105 -1.32 4.10 8.58
CA LEU A 105 -0.47 4.79 7.61
C LEU A 105 1.00 4.56 7.90
N ILE A 106 1.41 4.64 9.18
CA ILE A 106 2.76 4.30 9.61
C ILE A 106 3.09 2.84 9.29
N LYS A 107 2.15 1.91 9.54
CA LYS A 107 2.30 0.49 9.20
C LYS A 107 2.56 0.28 7.71
N THR A 108 1.72 0.84 6.86
CA THR A 108 1.84 0.74 5.41
C THR A 108 3.12 1.39 4.89
N SER A 109 3.52 2.51 5.49
CA SER A 109 4.79 3.20 5.17
C SER A 109 6.01 2.36 5.50
N CYS A 110 6.05 1.75 6.68
CA CYS A 110 7.14 0.85 7.07
C CYS A 110 7.20 -0.38 6.16
N GLU A 111 6.06 -1.00 5.84
CA GLU A 111 6.01 -2.12 4.90
C GLU A 111 6.53 -1.72 3.52
N PHE A 112 6.12 -0.54 3.02
CA PHE A 112 6.62 0.00 1.75
C PHE A 112 8.13 0.19 1.76
N LEU A 113 8.68 0.90 2.76
CA LEU A 113 10.12 1.18 2.84
C LEU A 113 10.95 -0.09 2.95
N ARG A 114 10.49 -1.07 3.75
CA ARG A 114 11.14 -2.37 3.86
C ARG A 114 11.16 -3.09 2.52
N ASP A 115 10.00 -3.22 1.87
CA ASP A 115 9.88 -3.93 0.60
C ASP A 115 10.69 -3.19 -0.49
N PHE A 116 10.78 -1.87 -0.45
CA PHE A 116 11.64 -1.07 -1.33
C PHE A 116 13.13 -1.37 -1.11
N ILE A 117 13.61 -1.37 0.14
CA ILE A 117 15.01 -1.66 0.50
C ILE A 117 15.39 -3.09 0.09
N ASP A 118 14.55 -4.07 0.40
CA ASP A 118 14.78 -5.48 0.04
C ASP A 118 14.88 -5.68 -1.48
N ASN A 119 14.09 -4.93 -2.26
CA ASN A 119 14.13 -4.99 -3.72
C ASN A 119 15.30 -4.18 -4.30
N ALA A 120 15.81 -3.17 -3.59
CA ALA A 120 16.95 -2.39 -4.02
C ALA A 120 18.23 -3.23 -4.08
N ASP A 121 18.47 -4.08 -3.07
CA ASP A 121 19.66 -4.95 -3.00
C ASP A 121 19.73 -5.97 -4.14
N ASN A 122 18.58 -6.46 -4.59
CA ASN A 122 18.49 -7.43 -5.68
C ASN A 122 18.76 -6.79 -7.06
N ARG A 123 18.55 -5.49 -7.18
CA ARG A 123 18.76 -4.73 -8.42
C ARG A 123 20.16 -4.12 -8.39
N LYS A 124 21.17 -4.94 -8.72
CA LYS A 124 22.61 -4.57 -8.82
C LYS A 124 22.96 -3.39 -9.77
N LYS A 125 21.97 -2.65 -10.29
CA LYS A 125 22.13 -1.54 -11.24
C LYS A 125 21.93 -0.14 -10.64
N TYR A 126 21.72 -0.01 -9.33
CA TYR A 126 21.51 1.31 -8.70
C TYR A 126 22.81 2.09 -8.44
N SER A 127 23.67 2.25 -9.46
CA SER A 127 24.73 3.28 -9.42
C SER A 127 24.16 4.70 -9.43
N GLU A 128 22.85 4.84 -9.71
CA GLU A 128 22.07 6.08 -9.71
C GLU A 128 21.02 6.04 -8.59
N MET A 129 21.42 5.64 -7.39
CA MET A 129 20.51 5.64 -6.25
C MET A 129 19.95 7.07 -6.04
N PRO A 130 18.63 7.23 -5.82
CA PRO A 130 18.03 8.56 -5.66
C PRO A 130 18.67 9.33 -4.51
N GLU A 131 18.63 10.65 -4.63
CA GLU A 131 19.12 11.66 -3.67
C GLU A 131 18.68 11.41 -2.20
N ILE A 132 17.60 10.64 -2.00
CA ILE A 132 17.18 10.20 -0.68
C ILE A 132 18.01 8.98 -0.27
N SER A 133 18.96 9.22 0.63
CA SER A 133 19.86 8.18 1.14
C SER A 133 19.11 7.09 1.93
N LEU A 134 19.62 5.86 1.87
CA LEU A 134 19.22 4.77 2.79
C LEU A 134 19.21 5.24 4.25
N GLU A 135 20.17 6.08 4.61
CA GLU A 135 20.29 6.69 5.93
C GLU A 135 19.03 7.47 6.32
N THR A 136 18.42 8.22 5.41
CA THR A 136 17.19 8.97 5.66
C THR A 136 16.02 8.03 5.96
N MET A 137 15.90 6.94 5.19
CA MET A 137 14.86 5.93 5.41
C MET A 137 15.07 5.20 6.75
N TYR A 138 16.29 4.77 7.07
CA TYR A 138 16.59 4.14 8.36
C TYR A 138 16.38 5.08 9.55
N LYS A 139 16.76 6.37 9.43
CA LYS A 139 16.49 7.40 10.45
C LYS A 139 15.00 7.58 10.70
N TRP A 140 14.18 7.56 9.65
CA TRP A 140 12.73 7.64 9.80
C TRP A 140 12.16 6.37 10.47
N LEU A 141 12.57 5.18 10.00
CA LEU A 141 12.15 3.90 10.59
C LEU A 141 12.51 3.78 12.08
N ALA A 142 13.67 4.31 12.49
CA ALA A 142 14.10 4.32 13.89
C ALA A 142 13.26 5.22 14.81
N GLN A 143 12.50 6.18 14.25
CA GLN A 143 11.62 7.09 15.01
C GLN A 143 10.21 6.51 15.21
N VAL A 144 9.85 5.46 14.47
CA VAL A 144 8.52 4.84 14.55
C VAL A 144 8.34 4.13 15.90
N PRO A 145 7.21 4.31 16.60
CA PRO A 145 6.97 3.69 17.90
C PRO A 145 7.22 2.17 17.94
N GLY A 146 7.87 1.72 19.02
CA GLY A 146 8.38 0.36 19.19
C GLY A 146 7.39 -0.81 19.05
N PRO A 147 6.11 -0.71 19.45
CA PRO A 147 5.14 -1.80 19.23
C PRO A 147 4.97 -2.12 17.75
N THR A 148 4.96 -1.10 16.91
CA THR A 148 4.88 -1.23 15.46
C THR A 148 6.19 -1.82 14.93
N ALA A 149 7.35 -1.31 15.40
CA ALA A 149 8.68 -1.83 15.06
C ALA A 149 8.83 -3.35 15.28
N LYS A 150 8.35 -3.87 16.41
CA LYS A 150 8.43 -5.30 16.75
C LYS A 150 7.54 -6.17 15.88
N ALA A 151 6.34 -5.69 15.54
CA ALA A 151 5.44 -6.40 14.64
C ALA A 151 6.06 -6.58 13.24
N PHE A 152 6.87 -5.61 12.77
CA PHE A 152 7.54 -5.72 11.47
C PHE A 152 8.67 -6.75 11.42
N LEU A 153 9.43 -6.89 12.51
CA LEU A 153 10.58 -7.80 12.55
C LEU A 153 10.17 -9.26 12.79
N SER A 154 9.05 -9.50 13.46
CA SER A 154 8.64 -10.84 13.87
C SER A 154 7.90 -11.66 12.80
N GLN A 155 7.34 -11.04 11.76
CA GLN A 155 6.39 -11.71 10.85
C GLN A 155 6.99 -12.27 9.56
N ARG A 156 8.30 -12.13 9.32
CA ARG A 156 8.89 -12.69 8.10
C ARG A 156 9.26 -14.15 8.30
N GLU A 157 8.27 -15.03 8.19
CA GLU A 157 8.60 -16.31 7.56
C GLU A 157 9.10 -15.99 6.14
N PRO A 158 10.21 -16.59 5.68
CA PRO A 158 10.66 -16.41 4.31
C PRO A 158 9.47 -16.73 3.42
N ARG A 159 9.03 -15.75 2.60
CA ARG A 159 8.05 -15.97 1.54
C ARG A 159 8.64 -17.08 0.68
N ARG A 160 8.28 -18.33 0.99
CA ARG A 160 8.61 -19.46 0.12
C ARG A 160 8.03 -19.05 -1.22
N ALA A 161 8.80 -19.20 -2.29
CA ALA A 161 8.28 -18.96 -3.61
C ALA A 161 7.12 -19.93 -3.82
N ILE A 162 5.89 -19.49 -3.52
CA ILE A 162 4.65 -20.24 -3.75
C ILE A 162 4.45 -20.47 -5.27
N PHE A 163 5.30 -19.88 -6.11
CA PHE A 163 5.25 -19.98 -7.56
C PHE A 163 5.77 -21.28 -8.17
N ASP A 164 6.30 -22.23 -7.38
CA ASP A 164 6.66 -23.56 -7.90
C ASP A 164 5.60 -24.64 -7.62
N ASP A 165 4.57 -24.33 -6.83
CA ASP A 165 3.42 -25.24 -6.74
C ASP A 165 2.58 -25.08 -8.03
N PRO A 166 2.24 -26.19 -8.71
CA PRO A 166 1.34 -26.14 -9.86
C PRO A 166 0.09 -25.42 -9.39
N ILE A 167 -0.32 -24.39 -10.14
CA ILE A 167 -1.55 -23.62 -9.93
C ILE A 167 -2.61 -24.60 -9.46
N VAL A 168 -2.85 -24.64 -8.15
CA VAL A 168 -3.99 -25.38 -7.62
C VAL A 168 -5.13 -24.65 -8.26
N ASP A 169 -5.83 -25.35 -9.15
CA ASP A 169 -7.02 -24.86 -9.82
C ASP A 169 -7.97 -24.49 -8.69
N PHE A 170 -7.90 -23.23 -8.29
CA PHE A 170 -8.79 -22.67 -7.32
C PHE A 170 -10.10 -22.60 -8.08
N ASP A 171 -10.89 -23.68 -7.97
CA ASP A 171 -12.35 -23.68 -8.04
C ASP A 171 -12.91 -22.84 -6.87
N CYS A 172 -12.33 -21.66 -6.68
CA CYS A 172 -13.04 -20.54 -6.16
C CYS A 172 -14.13 -20.26 -7.19
N ASP A 173 -15.31 -20.82 -6.93
CA ASP A 173 -16.62 -20.28 -7.32
C ASP A 173 -16.86 -18.88 -6.69
N VAL A 174 -15.78 -18.14 -6.51
CA VAL A 174 -15.75 -16.74 -6.27
C VAL A 174 -16.00 -16.12 -7.63
N ASN A 175 -17.28 -15.95 -7.94
CA ASN A 175 -17.80 -15.01 -8.92
C ASN A 175 -17.43 -13.54 -8.53
N LEU A 176 -16.20 -13.29 -8.05
CA LEU A 176 -15.51 -12.03 -8.26
C LEU A 176 -15.21 -11.99 -9.75
N SER A 177 -16.24 -11.67 -10.54
CA SER A 177 -15.98 -11.34 -11.94
C SER A 177 -14.83 -10.35 -11.96
N LEU A 178 -13.96 -10.43 -12.97
CA LEU A 178 -12.98 -9.37 -13.21
C LEU A 178 -13.68 -7.99 -13.18
N GLY A 179 -14.97 -7.94 -13.50
CA GLY A 179 -15.87 -6.82 -13.31
C GLY A 179 -16.13 -6.38 -11.86
N SER A 180 -16.09 -7.23 -10.84
CA SER A 180 -16.20 -6.86 -9.41
C SER A 180 -14.89 -6.33 -8.84
N ILE A 181 -13.74 -6.91 -9.19
CA ILE A 181 -12.42 -6.35 -8.82
C ILE A 181 -12.19 -5.06 -9.59
N SER A 182 -12.45 -5.06 -10.90
CA SER A 182 -12.41 -3.87 -11.74
C SER A 182 -13.41 -2.83 -11.26
N LYS A 183 -14.64 -3.18 -10.86
CA LYS A 183 -15.57 -2.24 -10.21
C LYS A 183 -15.03 -1.74 -8.90
N THR A 184 -14.44 -2.58 -8.05
CA THR A 184 -13.90 -2.14 -6.76
C THR A 184 -12.74 -1.17 -6.97
N LEU A 185 -11.83 -1.45 -7.92
CA LEU A 185 -10.76 -0.55 -8.36
C LEU A 185 -11.27 0.69 -9.10
N LEU A 186 -12.27 0.58 -9.98
CA LEU A 186 -12.95 1.71 -10.63
C LEU A 186 -13.70 2.56 -9.61
N PHE A 187 -14.24 1.95 -8.55
CA PHE A 187 -14.91 2.63 -7.46
C PHE A 187 -13.88 3.40 -6.65
N PHE A 188 -12.70 2.84 -6.35
CA PHE A 188 -11.58 3.60 -5.79
C PHE A 188 -11.15 4.78 -6.69
N VAL A 189 -11.09 4.57 -8.01
CA VAL A 189 -10.68 5.60 -8.98
C VAL A 189 -11.75 6.70 -9.16
N ASN A 190 -13.04 6.36 -9.15
CA ASN A 190 -14.14 7.30 -9.41
C ASN A 190 -14.66 8.03 -8.17
N SER A 191 -14.34 7.57 -6.96
CA SER A 191 -14.82 8.20 -5.70
C SER A 191 -14.13 9.52 -5.35
N GLY A 192 -13.04 9.88 -6.06
CA GLY A 192 -12.35 11.16 -5.90
C GLY A 192 -12.94 12.31 -6.72
N LYS A 193 -14.02 12.10 -7.49
CA LYS A 193 -14.80 13.17 -8.11
C LYS A 193 -15.96 13.53 -7.19
N GLY A 194 -15.65 14.14 -6.06
CA GLY A 194 -16.64 14.91 -5.31
C GLY A 194 -17.11 16.05 -6.20
N SER A 195 -18.39 16.02 -6.58
CA SER A 195 -19.06 17.12 -7.27
C SER A 195 -18.89 18.39 -6.43
N MET A 196 -18.03 19.29 -6.89
CA MET A 196 -18.00 20.67 -6.43
C MET A 196 -19.33 21.28 -6.89
N ILE A 197 -20.36 21.18 -6.05
CA ILE A 197 -21.61 21.91 -6.26
C ILE A 197 -21.24 23.38 -6.09
N LEU A 198 -21.04 24.07 -7.21
CA LEU A 198 -21.14 25.51 -7.29
C LEU A 198 -22.57 25.87 -6.87
N SER A 199 -22.69 26.28 -5.61
CA SER A 199 -23.82 27.06 -5.13
C SER A 199 -23.71 28.43 -5.77
N ASP A 200 -24.27 28.58 -6.97
CA ASP A 200 -24.59 29.91 -7.50
C ASP A 200 -25.84 30.45 -6.79
N ALA A 201 -25.77 31.77 -6.55
CA ALA A 201 -26.68 32.61 -5.80
C ALA A 201 -28.12 32.69 -6.35
#